data_AF-F5XQ11-F1
#
_entry.id   AF-F5XQ11-F1
#
_cell.length_a   1.000
_cell.length_b   1.000
_cell.length_c   1.000
_cell.angle_alpha   90.00
_cell.angle_beta   90.00
_cell.angle_gamma   90.00
#
_symmetry.space_group_name_H-M   'P 1'
#
loop_
_entity.id
_entity.type
_entity.pdbx_description
1 polymer ?
#
loop_
_entity_poly.entity_id
_entity_poly.type
_entity_poly.pdbx_seq_one_letter_code
_entity_poly.pdbx_strand_id
1 'polypeptide(L)'
;MSTVSIRTASLLAGVSLALMAVLAPLGLMIALPAGAVGVAATVVLLIAVLDVFVAVGLYPVLLPAGALLAACASGLRLAYAAVFATAAGSLAGPSDVERFEAVWEMGLFVFAGHLLLVGIAGVRADGIPRWVGVLVLAAGLGYLADSVSIAIAPATPLAIGEFAFVGEVVLLVWLLGWSGRATSRRKAVADRHGS
;
A
#
# COMPACT_ATOMS: atom_id res chain seq x y z
N MET A 1 -19.40 8.74 -16.62
CA MET A 1 -18.12 8.37 -15.99
C MET A 1 -17.61 7.13 -16.69
N SER A 2 -16.50 7.21 -17.41
CA SER A 2 -15.87 6.06 -18.05
C SER A 2 -15.50 5.04 -16.97
N THR A 3 -16.04 3.84 -17.04
CA THR A 3 -15.69 2.75 -16.14
C THR A 3 -14.26 2.32 -16.48
N VAL A 4 -13.30 2.73 -15.64
CA VAL A 4 -11.92 2.28 -15.77
C VAL A 4 -11.92 0.75 -15.72
N SER A 5 -11.33 0.10 -16.72
CA SER A 5 -11.29 -1.36 -16.75
C SER A 5 -10.52 -1.90 -15.55
N ILE A 6 -10.94 -3.03 -14.97
CA ILE A 6 -10.26 -3.69 -13.84
C ILE A 6 -8.78 -3.93 -14.15
N ARG A 7 -8.45 -4.26 -15.40
CA ARG A 7 -7.06 -4.43 -15.85
C ARG A 7 -6.28 -3.12 -15.73
N THR A 8 -6.82 -2.00 -16.23
CA THR A 8 -6.18 -0.68 -16.13
C THR A 8 -5.97 -0.28 -14.67
N ALA A 9 -6.98 -0.46 -13.82
CA ALA A 9 -6.89 -0.12 -12.41
C ALA A 9 -5.86 -0.97 -11.66
N SER A 10 -5.79 -2.27 -11.97
CA SER A 10 -4.79 -3.16 -11.39
C SER A 10 -3.37 -2.82 -11.83
N LEU A 11 -3.17 -2.49 -13.11
CA LEU A 11 -1.87 -2.06 -13.61
C LEU A 11 -1.46 -0.73 -12.99
N LEU A 12 -2.39 0.22 -12.85
CA LEU A 12 -2.14 1.49 -12.18
C LEU A 12 -1.64 1.26 -10.75
N ALA A 13 -2.36 0.45 -9.96
CA ALA A 13 -1.94 0.13 -8.59
C ALA A 13 -0.62 -0.64 -8.56
N GLY A 14 -0.48 -1.69 -9.37
CA GLY A 14 0.72 -2.54 -9.39
C GLY A 14 1.99 -1.81 -9.83
N VAL A 15 1.92 -0.99 -10.87
CA VAL A 15 3.08 -0.19 -11.34
C VAL A 15 3.45 0.85 -10.31
N SER A 16 2.46 1.50 -9.70
CA SER A 16 2.72 2.50 -8.65
C SER A 16 3.39 1.87 -7.44
N LEU A 17 2.93 0.69 -6.99
CA LEU A 17 3.59 -0.08 -5.92
C LEU A 17 5.03 -0.49 -6.30
N ALA A 18 5.26 -0.93 -7.54
CA ALA A 18 6.60 -1.31 -8.00
C ALA A 18 7.57 -0.13 -8.04
N LEU A 19 7.12 1.05 -8.50
CA LEU A 19 7.92 2.26 -8.46
C LEU A 19 8.23 2.66 -7.01
N MET A 20 7.26 2.58 -6.09
CA MET A 20 7.48 2.86 -4.67
C MET A 20 8.49 1.90 -4.03
N ALA A 21 8.43 0.61 -4.35
CA ALA A 21 9.37 -0.39 -3.83
C ALA A 21 10.84 -0.10 -4.20
N VAL A 22 11.07 0.59 -5.33
CA VAL A 22 12.41 1.05 -5.74
C VAL A 22 12.73 2.41 -5.13
N LEU A 23 11.79 3.36 -5.13
CA LEU A 23 12.01 4.71 -4.64
C LEU A 23 12.27 4.77 -3.13
N ALA A 24 11.52 4.02 -2.33
CA ALA A 24 11.62 4.04 -0.87
C ALA A 24 13.05 3.80 -0.34
N PRO A 25 13.76 2.72 -0.73
CA PRO A 25 15.14 2.51 -0.27
C PRO A 25 16.10 3.58 -0.79
N LEU A 26 15.90 4.11 -2.01
CA LEU A 26 16.74 5.19 -2.54
C LEU A 26 16.61 6.48 -1.71
N GLY A 27 15.39 6.83 -1.30
CA GLY A 27 15.15 8.03 -0.47
C GLY A 27 15.60 7.86 0.98
N LEU A 28 15.19 6.77 1.61
CA LEU A 28 15.28 6.61 3.07
C LEU A 28 16.54 5.89 3.53
N MET A 29 17.03 4.91 2.77
CA MET A 29 18.20 4.13 3.17
C MET A 29 19.50 4.65 2.54
N ILE A 30 19.41 5.45 1.47
CA ILE A 30 20.58 5.98 0.76
C ILE A 30 20.66 7.49 0.88
N ALA A 31 19.66 8.23 0.38
CA ALA A 31 19.76 9.69 0.32
C ALA A 31 19.72 10.35 1.71
N LEU A 32 18.78 9.95 2.58
CA LEU A 32 18.64 10.55 3.90
C LEU A 32 19.89 10.34 4.80
N PRO A 33 20.45 9.13 4.94
CA PRO A 33 21.65 8.91 5.75
C PRO A 33 22.92 9.55 5.14
N ALA A 34 22.95 9.76 3.82
CA ALA A 34 24.03 10.48 3.14
C ALA A 34 23.95 12.02 3.30
N GLY A 35 22.96 12.53 4.05
CA GLY A 35 22.74 13.97 4.23
C GLY A 35 22.09 14.67 3.03
N ALA A 36 21.67 13.92 2.00
CA ALA A 36 20.99 14.46 0.84
C ALA A 36 19.48 14.68 1.13
N VAL A 37 19.18 15.47 2.16
CA VAL A 37 17.83 15.67 2.71
C VAL A 37 16.81 16.15 1.68
N GLY A 38 17.19 17.03 0.75
CA GLY A 38 16.30 17.50 -0.32
C GLY A 38 15.92 16.39 -1.31
N VAL A 39 16.83 15.45 -1.58
CA VAL A 39 16.54 14.27 -2.42
C VAL A 39 15.59 13.34 -1.69
N ALA A 40 15.85 13.06 -0.41
CA ALA A 40 14.96 12.26 0.42
C ALA A 40 13.53 12.85 0.48
N ALA A 41 13.41 14.15 0.71
CA ALA A 41 12.12 14.86 0.70
C ALA A 41 11.39 14.71 -0.63
N THR A 42 12.09 14.89 -1.75
CA THR A 42 11.53 14.74 -3.10
C THR A 42 11.04 13.32 -3.35
N VAL A 43 11.82 12.32 -2.94
CA VAL A 43 11.44 10.91 -3.07
C VAL A 43 10.21 10.59 -2.25
N VAL A 44 10.11 11.06 -1.00
CA VAL A 44 8.93 10.84 -0.16
C VAL A 44 7.68 11.52 -0.74
N LEU A 45 7.81 12.72 -1.32
CA LEU A 45 6.71 13.37 -2.05
C LEU A 45 6.26 12.55 -3.26
N LEU A 46 7.19 11.98 -4.04
CA LEU A 46 6.85 11.11 -5.15
C LEU A 46 6.11 9.85 -4.68
N ILE A 47 6.54 9.25 -3.57
CA ILE A 47 5.85 8.11 -2.95
C ILE A 47 4.41 8.49 -2.56
N ALA A 48 4.21 9.64 -1.90
CA ALA A 48 2.89 10.13 -1.55
C ALA A 48 1.99 10.33 -2.79
N VAL A 49 2.53 10.80 -3.92
CA VAL A 49 1.79 10.90 -5.19
C VAL A 49 1.43 9.50 -5.73
N LEU A 50 2.37 8.56 -5.68
CA LEU A 50 2.13 7.17 -6.09
C LEU A 50 1.07 6.48 -5.22
N ASP A 51 0.97 6.83 -3.94
CA ASP A 51 -0.08 6.34 -3.05
C ASP A 51 -1.48 6.76 -3.50
N VAL A 52 -1.64 7.96 -4.05
CA VAL A 52 -2.91 8.40 -4.64
C VAL A 52 -3.29 7.50 -5.82
N PHE A 53 -2.32 7.17 -6.69
CA PHE A 53 -2.57 6.25 -7.80
C PHE A 53 -2.90 4.83 -7.33
N VAL A 54 -2.26 4.34 -6.26
CA VAL A 54 -2.60 3.06 -5.63
C VAL A 54 -4.01 3.09 -5.06
N ALA A 55 -4.40 4.15 -4.36
CA ALA A 55 -5.74 4.29 -3.81
C ALA A 55 -6.82 4.24 -4.91
N VAL A 56 -6.60 4.99 -5.99
CA VAL A 56 -7.50 5.01 -7.16
C VAL A 56 -7.55 3.64 -7.85
N GLY A 57 -6.40 2.98 -8.02
CA GLY A 57 -6.31 1.68 -8.69
C GLY A 57 -6.89 0.52 -7.86
N LEU A 58 -6.71 0.54 -6.54
CA LEU A 58 -7.22 -0.51 -5.66
C LEU A 58 -8.73 -0.45 -5.47
N TYR A 59 -9.35 0.73 -5.44
CA TYR A 59 -10.78 0.87 -5.22
C TYR A 59 -11.64 -0.09 -6.07
N PRO A 60 -11.54 -0.09 -7.42
CA PRO A 60 -12.33 -0.99 -8.27
C PRO A 60 -11.91 -2.46 -8.15
N VAL A 61 -10.67 -2.75 -7.76
CA VAL A 61 -10.21 -4.13 -7.51
C VAL A 61 -10.87 -4.70 -6.25
N LEU A 62 -11.10 -3.87 -5.24
CA LEU A 62 -11.69 -4.25 -3.96
C LEU A 62 -13.22 -4.17 -3.93
N LEU A 63 -13.85 -3.48 -4.89
CA LEU A 63 -15.32 -3.36 -5.00
C LEU A 63 -16.09 -4.68 -4.84
N PRO A 64 -15.65 -5.83 -5.41
CA PRO A 64 -16.36 -7.10 -5.23
C PRO A 64 -16.48 -7.58 -3.77
N ALA A 65 -15.63 -7.11 -2.86
CA ALA A 65 -15.71 -7.43 -1.43
C ALA A 65 -16.69 -6.52 -0.65
N GLY A 66 -17.22 -5.47 -1.30
CA GLY A 66 -18.15 -4.51 -0.72
C GLY A 66 -17.69 -3.07 -0.85
N ALA A 67 -18.61 -2.16 -1.19
CA ALA A 67 -18.31 -0.76 -1.48
C ALA A 67 -17.72 0.00 -0.28
N LEU A 68 -18.26 -0.23 0.93
CA LEU A 68 -17.76 0.42 2.15
C LEU A 68 -16.32 -0.03 2.46
N LEU A 69 -16.04 -1.33 2.37
CA LEU A 69 -14.71 -1.87 2.64
C LEU A 69 -13.67 -1.36 1.63
N ALA A 70 -14.02 -1.34 0.34
CA ALA A 70 -13.18 -0.77 -0.71
C ALA A 70 -12.93 0.74 -0.50
N ALA A 71 -13.97 1.49 -0.13
CA ALA A 71 -13.86 2.92 0.15
C ALA A 71 -12.99 3.20 1.37
N CYS A 72 -13.17 2.49 2.48
CA CYS A 72 -12.35 2.64 3.68
C CYS A 72 -10.89 2.27 3.41
N ALA A 73 -10.62 1.15 2.73
CA ALA A 73 -9.24 0.75 2.38
C ALA A 73 -8.55 1.80 1.50
N SER A 74 -9.23 2.29 0.47
CA SER A 74 -8.68 3.30 -0.44
C SER A 74 -8.56 4.67 0.24
N GLY A 75 -9.51 5.03 1.10
CA GLY A 75 -9.49 6.25 1.90
C GLY A 75 -8.31 6.28 2.89
N LEU A 76 -8.02 5.16 3.56
CA LEU A 76 -6.83 5.05 4.42
C LEU A 76 -5.53 5.20 3.61
N ARG A 77 -5.49 4.72 2.36
CA ARG A 77 -4.33 4.93 1.48
C ARG A 77 -4.12 6.41 1.13
N LEU A 78 -5.21 7.18 0.96
CA LEU A 78 -5.13 8.63 0.76
C LEU A 78 -4.74 9.38 2.04
N ALA A 79 -5.26 8.96 3.20
CA ALA A 79 -4.86 9.52 4.48
C ALA A 79 -3.36 9.32 4.72
N TYR A 80 -2.86 8.12 4.46
CA TYR A 80 -1.45 7.79 4.50
C TYR A 80 -0.60 8.67 3.57
N ALA A 81 -1.04 8.87 2.32
CA ALA A 81 -0.38 9.76 1.37
C ALA A 81 -0.25 11.21 1.91
N ALA A 82 -1.30 11.72 2.57
CA ALA A 82 -1.27 13.05 3.18
C ALA A 82 -0.30 13.14 4.35
N VAL A 83 -0.19 12.07 5.16
CA VAL A 83 0.80 11.98 6.25
C VAL A 83 2.22 12.00 5.67
N PHE A 84 2.48 11.26 4.60
CA PHE A 84 3.78 11.23 3.94
C PHE A 84 4.16 12.56 3.27
N ALA A 85 3.19 13.25 2.67
CA ALA A 85 3.41 14.61 2.19
C ALA A 85 3.78 15.57 3.34
N THR A 86 3.14 15.41 4.50
CA THR A 86 3.45 16.19 5.70
C THR A 86 4.86 15.87 6.23
N ALA A 87 5.24 14.59 6.27
CA ALA A 87 6.58 14.16 6.64
C ALA A 87 7.63 14.76 5.70
N ALA A 88 7.45 14.65 4.38
CA ALA A 88 8.37 15.25 3.42
C ALA A 88 8.50 16.78 3.59
N GLY A 89 7.42 17.47 3.96
CA GLY A 89 7.43 18.89 4.28
C GLY A 89 8.35 19.26 5.46
N SER A 90 8.53 18.37 6.44
CA SER A 90 9.48 18.59 7.54
C SER A 90 10.95 18.47 7.13
N LEU A 91 11.23 17.87 5.98
CA LEU A 91 12.57 17.84 5.37
C LEU A 91 12.81 19.03 4.43
N ALA A 92 11.79 19.86 4.15
CA ALA A 92 11.90 21.01 3.26
C ALA A 92 12.31 22.28 4.02
N GLY A 93 13.30 23.02 3.52
CA GLY A 93 13.84 24.21 4.21
C GLY A 93 14.85 23.81 5.28
N PRO A 94 14.83 24.40 6.49
CA PRO A 94 15.56 23.84 7.62
C PRO A 94 15.02 22.44 7.91
N SER A 95 15.82 21.42 7.62
CA SER A 95 15.41 20.03 7.75
C SER A 95 15.26 19.63 9.22
N ASP A 96 14.12 19.07 9.57
CA ASP A 96 13.81 18.52 10.88
C ASP A 96 13.59 17.00 10.74
N VAL A 97 14.67 16.25 10.94
CA VAL A 97 14.69 14.78 10.75
C VAL A 97 13.91 14.08 11.85
N GLU A 98 13.94 14.58 13.08
CA GLU A 98 13.20 14.01 14.21
C GLU A 98 11.69 14.14 13.97
N ARG A 99 11.23 15.31 13.50
CA ARG A 99 9.83 15.48 13.10
C ARG A 99 9.46 14.62 11.90
N PHE A 100 10.36 14.47 10.94
CA PHE A 100 10.16 13.57 9.80
C PHE A 100 9.90 12.15 10.27
N GLU A 101 10.75 11.60 11.14
CA GLU A 101 10.65 10.25 11.70
C GLU A 101 9.33 10.08 12.48
N ALA A 102 8.99 11.02 13.35
CA ALA A 102 7.75 10.95 14.13
C ALA A 102 6.48 10.94 13.25
N VAL A 103 6.43 11.78 12.21
CA VAL A 103 5.28 11.80 11.27
C VAL A 103 5.30 10.57 10.37
N TRP A 104 6.47 10.07 9.98
CA TRP A 104 6.64 8.84 9.21
C TRP A 104 6.07 7.63 9.95
N GLU A 105 6.41 7.47 11.24
CA GLU A 105 5.88 6.40 12.11
C GLU A 105 4.34 6.46 12.22
N MET A 106 3.78 7.67 12.39
CA MET A 106 2.33 7.85 12.37
C MET A 106 1.72 7.39 11.04
N GLY A 107 2.43 7.58 9.93
CA GLY A 107 2.04 7.06 8.62
C GLY A 107 1.97 5.53 8.60
N LEU A 108 2.98 4.85 9.14
CA LEU A 108 3.02 3.37 9.18
C LEU A 108 1.83 2.78 9.95
N PHE A 109 1.35 3.45 11.00
CA PHE A 109 0.13 3.04 11.70
C PHE A 109 -1.12 3.11 10.80
N VAL A 110 -1.28 4.20 10.04
CA VAL A 110 -2.39 4.35 9.07
C VAL A 110 -2.27 3.31 7.95
N PHE A 111 -1.05 3.04 7.50
CA PHE A 111 -0.77 2.02 6.49
C PHE A 111 -1.09 0.60 6.97
N ALA A 112 -0.80 0.29 8.23
CA ALA A 112 -1.21 -0.97 8.84
C ALA A 112 -2.73 -1.16 8.73
N GLY A 113 -3.51 -0.15 9.10
CA GLY A 113 -4.98 -0.15 8.95
C GLY A 113 -5.42 -0.38 7.51
N HIS A 114 -4.77 0.29 6.55
CA HIS A 114 -5.01 0.07 5.12
C HIS A 114 -4.78 -1.40 4.72
N LEU A 115 -3.62 -1.99 5.06
CA LEU A 115 -3.29 -3.38 4.72
C LEU A 115 -4.26 -4.37 5.35
N LEU A 116 -4.70 -4.13 6.59
CA LEU A 116 -5.72 -4.98 7.22
C LEU A 116 -7.02 -4.99 6.41
N LEU A 117 -7.51 -3.82 5.98
CA LEU A 117 -8.72 -3.74 5.17
C LEU A 117 -8.54 -4.35 3.77
N VAL A 118 -7.39 -4.14 3.12
CA VAL A 118 -7.06 -4.77 1.83
C VAL A 118 -6.99 -6.29 1.97
N GLY A 119 -6.34 -6.80 3.01
CA GLY A 119 -6.24 -8.23 3.29
C GLY A 119 -7.61 -8.87 3.52
N ILE A 120 -8.43 -8.24 4.37
CA ILE A 120 -9.82 -8.64 4.61
C ILE A 120 -10.63 -8.65 3.31
N ALA A 121 -10.51 -7.60 2.48
CA ALA A 121 -11.17 -7.53 1.19
C ALA A 121 -10.68 -8.64 0.24
N GLY A 122 -9.38 -8.91 0.22
CA GLY A 122 -8.77 -9.98 -0.57
C GLY A 122 -9.24 -11.38 -0.20
N VAL A 123 -9.52 -11.64 1.08
CA VAL A 123 -10.09 -12.93 1.54
C VAL A 123 -11.57 -13.06 1.12
N ARG A 124 -12.31 -11.96 1.06
CA ARG A 124 -13.75 -11.94 0.73
C ARG A 124 -14.06 -11.82 -0.75
N ALA A 125 -13.18 -11.24 -1.55
CA ALA A 125 -13.40 -11.03 -2.97
C ALA A 125 -13.25 -12.35 -3.76
N ASP A 126 -14.26 -12.69 -4.55
CA ASP A 126 -14.25 -13.84 -5.46
C ASP A 126 -13.12 -13.81 -6.53
N GLY A 127 -12.52 -12.64 -6.78
CA GLY A 127 -11.49 -12.42 -7.80
C GLY A 127 -10.06 -12.50 -7.28
N ILE A 128 -9.84 -12.46 -5.96
CA ILE A 128 -8.52 -12.43 -5.33
C ILE A 128 -8.28 -13.79 -4.68
N PRO A 129 -7.14 -14.47 -4.92
CA PRO A 129 -6.84 -15.71 -4.23
C PRO A 129 -6.78 -15.48 -2.72
N ARG A 130 -7.52 -16.28 -1.94
CA ARG A 130 -7.63 -16.09 -0.48
C ARG A 130 -6.28 -16.05 0.23
N TRP A 131 -5.31 -16.84 -0.22
CA TRP A 131 -3.96 -16.85 0.35
C TRP A 131 -3.23 -15.52 0.13
N VAL A 132 -3.47 -14.81 -0.98
CA VAL A 132 -2.95 -13.44 -1.19
C VAL A 132 -3.54 -12.51 -0.12
N GLY A 133 -4.85 -12.57 0.09
CA GLY A 133 -5.53 -11.78 1.12
C GLY A 133 -5.00 -12.06 2.53
N VAL A 134 -4.76 -13.33 2.87
CA VAL A 134 -4.18 -13.73 4.17
C VAL A 134 -2.76 -13.19 4.35
N LEU A 135 -1.90 -13.27 3.33
CA LEU A 135 -0.54 -12.73 3.42
C LEU A 135 -0.54 -11.20 3.58
N VAL A 136 -1.42 -10.50 2.87
CA VAL A 136 -1.58 -9.03 3.05
C VAL A 136 -2.12 -8.70 4.44
N LEU A 137 -3.04 -9.50 4.97
CA LEU A 137 -3.56 -9.33 6.33
C LEU A 137 -2.45 -9.51 7.37
N ALA A 138 -1.62 -10.54 7.19
CA ALA A 138 -0.45 -10.78 8.04
C ALA A 138 0.56 -9.62 7.98
N ALA A 139 0.77 -9.05 6.78
CA ALA A 139 1.59 -7.84 6.62
C ALA A 139 1.05 -6.68 7.47
N GLY A 140 -0.24 -6.37 7.35
CA GLY A 140 -0.89 -5.33 8.15
C GLY A 140 -0.79 -5.55 9.65
N LEU A 141 -0.89 -6.80 10.12
CA LEU A 141 -0.70 -7.14 11.53
C LEU A 141 0.75 -6.90 11.99
N GLY A 142 1.75 -7.17 11.15
CA GLY A 142 3.15 -6.88 11.42
C GLY A 142 3.39 -5.38 11.64
N TYR A 143 2.95 -4.54 10.70
CA TYR A 143 3.07 -3.08 10.85
C TYR A 143 2.30 -2.53 12.07
N LEU A 144 1.13 -3.09 12.37
CA LEU A 144 0.37 -2.70 13.55
C LEU A 144 1.12 -3.06 14.84
N ALA A 145 1.71 -4.26 14.90
CA ALA A 145 2.48 -4.71 16.06
C ALA A 145 3.68 -3.79 16.31
N ASP A 146 4.43 -3.43 15.25
CA ASP A 146 5.56 -2.52 15.34
C ASP A 146 5.10 -1.14 15.85
N SER A 147 4.06 -0.56 15.22
CA SER A 147 3.52 0.75 15.61
C SER A 147 3.05 0.79 17.07
N VAL A 148 2.35 -0.25 17.52
CA VAL A 148 1.88 -0.36 18.91
C VAL A 148 3.06 -0.54 19.86
N SER A 149 4.06 -1.34 19.49
CA SER A 149 5.23 -1.58 20.33
C SER A 149 6.05 -0.31 20.57
N ILE A 150 6.20 0.54 19.55
CA ILE A 150 6.85 1.86 19.68
C ILE A 150 6.07 2.74 20.66
N ALA A 151 4.74 2.74 20.58
CA ALA A 151 3.89 3.57 21.44
C ALA A 151 3.89 3.16 22.92
N ILE A 152 3.97 1.86 23.24
CA ILE A 152 3.83 1.35 24.62
C ILE A 152 5.13 0.86 25.25
N ALA A 153 6.13 0.51 24.44
CA ALA A 153 7.41 -0.07 24.88
C ALA A 153 8.58 0.43 24.01
N PRO A 154 8.82 1.76 23.95
CA PRO A 154 9.82 2.36 23.04
C PRO A 154 11.27 1.93 23.32
N ALA A 155 11.56 1.38 24.50
CA ALA A 155 12.89 0.86 24.84
C ALA A 155 13.23 -0.49 24.17
N THR A 156 12.21 -1.22 23.71
CA THR A 156 12.34 -2.53 23.06
C THR A 156 11.27 -2.68 21.97
N PRO A 157 11.31 -1.87 20.91
CA PRO A 157 10.32 -1.96 19.84
C PRO A 157 10.46 -3.29 19.09
N LEU A 158 9.34 -3.78 18.58
CA LEU A 158 9.31 -4.91 17.66
C LEU A 158 9.65 -4.43 16.26
N ALA A 159 10.24 -5.31 15.45
CA ALA A 159 10.60 -5.08 14.05
C ALA A 159 10.05 -6.22 13.17
N ILE A 160 8.78 -6.56 13.35
CA ILE A 160 8.11 -7.64 12.62
C ILE A 160 7.76 -7.18 11.19
N GLY A 161 7.35 -5.92 11.04
CA GLY A 161 6.97 -5.28 9.79
C GLY A 161 8.06 -5.32 8.72
N GLU A 162 9.34 -5.27 9.13
CA GLU A 162 10.50 -5.42 8.23
C GLU A 162 10.50 -6.74 7.45
N PHE A 163 9.90 -7.80 8.01
CA PHE A 163 9.72 -9.09 7.34
C PHE A 163 8.30 -9.27 6.79
N ALA A 164 7.34 -8.50 7.29
CA ALA A 164 5.93 -8.61 6.93
C ALA A 164 5.62 -8.03 5.54
N PHE A 165 6.50 -7.20 4.97
CA PHE A 165 6.35 -6.62 3.62
C PHE A 165 6.16 -7.67 2.50
N VAL A 166 6.49 -8.95 2.74
CA VAL A 166 6.24 -10.07 1.82
C VAL A 166 4.79 -10.10 1.33
N GLY A 167 3.82 -9.80 2.20
CA GLY A 167 2.41 -9.73 1.80
C GLY A 167 2.12 -8.64 0.76
N GLU A 168 2.80 -7.50 0.85
CA GLU A 168 2.68 -6.41 -0.12
C GLU A 168 3.31 -6.78 -1.46
N VAL A 169 4.48 -7.42 -1.43
CA VAL A 169 5.15 -7.90 -2.65
C VAL A 169 4.27 -8.91 -3.38
N VAL A 170 3.63 -9.82 -2.65
CA VAL A 170 2.68 -10.78 -3.21
C VAL A 170 1.50 -10.06 -3.86
N LEU A 171 0.93 -9.05 -3.20
CA LEU A 171 -0.16 -8.25 -3.76
C LEU A 171 0.27 -7.51 -5.04
N LEU A 172 1.44 -6.88 -5.03
CA LEU A 172 2.06 -6.21 -6.17
C LEU A 172 2.20 -7.16 -7.35
N VAL A 173 2.80 -8.35 -7.14
CA VAL A 173 3.01 -9.35 -8.19
C VAL A 173 1.68 -9.84 -8.75
N TRP A 174 0.69 -10.04 -7.88
CA TRP A 174 -0.64 -10.44 -8.29
C TRP A 174 -1.36 -9.37 -9.13
N LEU A 175 -1.25 -8.09 -8.76
CA LEU A 175 -1.85 -6.96 -9.48
C LEU A 175 -1.23 -6.80 -10.89
N LEU A 176 0.09 -6.93 -11.01
CA LEU A 176 0.80 -6.81 -12.29
C LEU A 176 0.54 -8.01 -13.21
N GLY A 177 0.54 -9.22 -12.64
CA GLY A 177 0.48 -10.45 -13.41
C GLY A 177 -0.92 -10.96 -13.67
N TRP A 178 -1.72 -11.14 -12.61
CA TRP A 178 -2.85 -12.09 -12.62
C TRP A 178 -4.24 -11.49 -12.52
N SER A 179 -4.39 -10.26 -12.03
CA SER A 179 -5.71 -9.67 -11.80
C SER A 179 -6.58 -9.61 -13.07
N GLY A 180 -5.99 -9.29 -14.22
CA GLY A 180 -6.68 -9.22 -15.51
C GLY A 180 -6.99 -10.59 -16.15
N ARG A 181 -6.33 -11.67 -15.71
CA ARG A 181 -6.56 -13.03 -16.21
C ARG A 181 -7.70 -13.74 -15.49
N ALA A 182 -7.89 -13.45 -14.19
CA ALA A 182 -8.96 -14.03 -13.38
C ALA A 182 -10.35 -13.68 -13.94
N THR A 183 -10.55 -12.45 -14.42
CA THR A 183 -11.82 -11.99 -14.99
C THR A 183 -12.11 -12.63 -16.36
N SER A 184 -11.10 -12.73 -17.24
CA SER A 184 -11.26 -13.33 -18.58
C SER A 184 -11.56 -14.83 -18.53
N ARG A 185 -10.93 -15.56 -17.59
CA ARG A 185 -11.15 -17.00 -17.43
C ARG A 185 -12.57 -17.31 -16.93
N ARG A 186 -13.14 -16.45 -16.07
CA ARG A 186 -14.52 -16.58 -15.58
C ARG A 186 -15.56 -16.37 -16.69
N LYS A 187 -15.36 -15.34 -17.53
CA LYS A 187 -16.25 -15.06 -18.68
C LYS A 187 -16.26 -16.24 -19.67
N ALA A 188 -15.08 -16.78 -19.98
CA ALA A 188 -14.93 -17.94 -20.88
C ALA A 188 -15.47 -19.27 -20.33
N VAL A 189 -15.73 -19.39 -19.02
CA VAL A 189 -16.40 -20.55 -18.41
C VAL A 189 -17.92 -20.35 -18.41
N ALA A 190 -18.39 -19.13 -18.10
CA ALA A 190 -19.81 -18.79 -18.18
C ALA A 190 -20.37 -18.97 -19.61
N ASP A 191 -19.62 -18.51 -20.62
CA ASP A 191 -20.01 -18.63 -22.04
C ASP A 191 -20.07 -20.10 -22.53
N ARG A 192 -19.39 -21.04 -21.86
CA ARG A 192 -19.41 -22.48 -22.21
C ARG A 192 -20.53 -23.29 -21.56
N HIS A 193 -21.11 -22.78 -20.49
CA HIS A 193 -22.21 -23.44 -19.78
C HIS A 193 -23.58 -22.83 -20.10
N GLY A 194 -23.60 -21.76 -20.91
CA GLY A 194 -24.82 -21.13 -21.43
C GLY A 194 -25.14 -21.49 -22.89
N SER A 195 -24.46 -22.49 -23.48
CA SER A 195 -24.65 -22.98 -24.85
C SER A 195 -25.13 -24.43 -24.87
#